data_AF-A0A433UCY6-F1
#
_entry.id   AF-A0A433UCY6-F1
#
_cell.length_a   1.000
_cell.length_b   1.000
_cell.length_c   1.000
_cell.angle_alpha   90.00
_cell.angle_beta   90.00
_cell.angle_gamma   90.00
#
_symmetry.space_group_name_H-M   'P 1'
#
loop_
_entity.id
_entity.type
_entity.pdbx_description
1 polymer ?
#
loop_
_entity_poly.entity_id
_entity_poly.type
_entity_poly.pdbx_seq_one_letter_code
_entity_poly.pdbx_strand_id
1 'polypeptide(L)'
;MATLSKERDALRGTVQAYKSMFDTQQQLITELRAATVEAKREEQAVRVELRKQNIPGNHLMSVETVNSLIQARIKEREQVLHSPRRKCGLGPTDREPGILGKIGHLALVQQDDIARVLSWHMAADMDCVITQTTAKAKDVYQKTQGKQQVLPLDSIFRKNLPEWDKPLPLERYRPSFSATGNPIYARNLLEFPKEEQSCKIVFGMLLGDTLILDTLDHANLYRQELVKYTHCPTILTRSGDRIRSNGKFGGAMNKAPPIDRLKGCVFGQPLPIAYHAVCTQIETLERFKSALSASAAAQDDLQEQIEFQKLPETAAKLKEFKDTEQRLREVESKLGMTLPNRIPSIPKQQPPRTGGGDAESLAEPVLKKPKPEPGVIPAPAQGVQSPRGRARKPATPKASIYTDPIPSPVVENNNTPPRSSRRIASMTPVISEDGRKRLKKST
;
A
#
# COMPACT_ATOMS: atom_id res chain seq x y z
N MET A 1 -20.99 65.29 35.98
CA MET A 1 -19.69 64.63 35.74
C MET A 1 -19.71 63.14 36.10
N ALA A 2 -19.69 62.73 37.38
CA ALA A 2 -19.53 61.32 37.75
C ALA A 2 -20.59 60.35 37.16
N THR A 3 -21.85 60.77 37.06
CA THR A 3 -22.94 59.99 36.45
C THR A 3 -22.72 59.72 34.95
N LEU A 4 -22.35 60.76 34.19
CA LEU A 4 -22.04 60.64 32.76
C LEU A 4 -20.80 59.77 32.52
N SER A 5 -19.81 59.80 33.41
CA SER A 5 -18.65 58.89 33.32
C SER A 5 -19.05 57.42 33.51
N LYS A 6 -19.98 57.12 34.44
CA LYS A 6 -20.51 55.76 34.61
C LYS A 6 -21.33 55.30 33.40
N GLU A 7 -22.15 56.18 32.82
CA GLU A 7 -22.92 55.89 31.59
C GLU A 7 -21.98 55.61 30.40
N ARG A 8 -20.93 56.42 30.23
CA ARG A 8 -19.87 56.18 29.22
C ARG A 8 -19.26 54.79 29.38
N ASP A 9 -18.84 54.42 30.59
CA ASP A 9 -18.14 53.15 30.81
C ASP A 9 -19.05 51.93 30.58
N ALA A 10 -20.33 52.04 30.92
CA ALA A 10 -21.34 51.04 30.59
C ALA A 10 -21.56 50.92 29.06
N LEU A 11 -21.78 52.05 28.36
CA LEU A 11 -21.97 52.09 26.91
C LEU A 11 -20.72 51.60 26.15
N ARG A 12 -19.52 51.90 26.65
CA ARG A 12 -18.27 51.41 26.08
C ARG A 12 -18.15 49.89 26.22
N GLY A 13 -18.57 49.33 27.36
CA GLY A 13 -18.66 47.90 27.58
C GLY A 13 -19.63 47.20 26.62
N THR A 14 -20.82 47.74 26.41
CA THR A 14 -21.81 47.16 25.48
C THR A 14 -21.36 47.27 24.02
N VAL A 15 -20.83 48.43 23.60
CA VAL A 15 -20.25 48.62 22.26
C VAL A 15 -19.09 47.63 22.01
N GLN A 16 -18.25 47.36 23.00
CA GLN A 16 -17.17 46.38 22.88
C GLN A 16 -17.70 44.93 22.80
N ALA A 17 -18.75 44.60 23.56
CA ALA A 17 -19.40 43.30 23.48
C ALA A 17 -20.05 43.04 22.11
N TYR A 18 -20.76 44.03 21.55
CA TYR A 18 -21.33 43.94 20.20
C TYR A 18 -20.25 43.80 19.12
N LYS A 19 -19.15 44.58 19.19
CA LYS A 19 -18.02 44.42 18.25
C LYS A 19 -17.46 43.00 18.28
N SER A 20 -17.15 42.48 19.47
CA SER A 20 -16.69 41.09 19.65
C SER A 20 -17.66 40.05 19.07
N MET A 21 -18.97 40.24 19.24
CA MET A 21 -20.00 39.37 18.66
C MET A 21 -20.02 39.42 17.12
N PHE A 22 -19.92 40.59 16.50
CA PHE A 22 -19.89 40.70 15.04
C PHE A 22 -18.56 40.21 14.45
N ASP A 23 -17.43 40.49 15.11
CA ASP A 23 -16.10 40.02 14.70
C ASP A 23 -16.04 38.49 14.71
N THR A 24 -16.56 37.84 15.76
CA THR A 24 -16.63 36.36 15.84
C THR A 24 -17.57 35.75 14.80
N GLN A 25 -18.72 36.38 14.52
CA GLN A 25 -19.59 35.94 13.41
C GLN A 25 -18.92 36.07 12.03
N GLN A 26 -18.15 37.15 11.81
CA GLN A 26 -17.42 37.37 10.56
C GLN A 26 -16.24 36.41 10.40
N GLN A 27 -15.56 36.06 11.50
CA GLN A 27 -14.54 35.01 11.52
C GLN A 27 -15.15 33.65 11.16
N LEU A 28 -16.26 33.26 11.78
CA LEU A 28 -16.95 32.00 11.49
C LEU A 28 -17.33 31.86 10.00
N ILE A 29 -17.89 32.90 9.37
CA ILE A 29 -18.16 32.88 7.92
C ILE A 29 -16.88 32.73 7.09
N THR A 30 -15.77 33.32 7.53
CA THR A 30 -14.49 33.22 6.83
C THR A 30 -13.93 31.79 6.91
N GLU A 31 -14.05 31.14 8.06
CA GLU A 31 -13.68 29.74 8.27
C GLU A 31 -14.58 28.77 7.47
N LEU A 32 -15.92 28.97 7.48
CA LEU A 32 -16.86 28.17 6.68
C LEU A 32 -16.62 28.31 5.17
N ARG A 33 -16.25 29.51 4.69
CA ARG A 33 -15.82 29.71 3.29
C ARG A 33 -14.55 28.93 2.96
N ALA A 34 -13.56 28.93 3.85
CA ALA A 34 -12.32 28.16 3.66
C ALA A 34 -12.63 26.66 3.61
N ALA A 35 -13.42 26.14 4.55
CA ALA A 35 -13.87 24.75 4.58
C ALA A 35 -14.64 24.34 3.31
N THR A 36 -15.53 25.22 2.79
CA THR A 36 -16.24 24.98 1.53
C THR A 36 -15.28 24.86 0.34
N VAL A 37 -14.22 25.68 0.29
CA VAL A 37 -13.21 25.63 -0.79
C VAL A 37 -12.36 24.36 -0.67
N GLU A 38 -11.99 23.96 0.54
CA GLU A 38 -11.23 22.73 0.80
C GLU A 38 -12.03 21.47 0.44
N ALA A 39 -13.29 21.37 0.89
CA ALA A 39 -14.15 20.24 0.58
C ALA A 39 -14.41 20.09 -0.94
N LYS A 40 -14.65 21.19 -1.66
CA LYS A 40 -14.77 21.19 -3.13
C LYS A 40 -13.47 20.77 -3.83
N ARG A 41 -12.32 21.15 -3.27
CA ARG A 41 -11.00 20.74 -3.79
C ARG A 41 -10.79 19.23 -3.63
N GLU A 42 -11.16 18.66 -2.48
CA GLU A 42 -11.08 17.22 -2.24
C GLU A 42 -12.05 16.44 -3.16
N GLU A 43 -13.31 16.86 -3.23
CA GLU A 43 -14.32 16.29 -4.16
C GLU A 43 -13.78 16.27 -5.60
N GLN A 44 -13.21 17.37 -6.06
CA GLN A 44 -12.67 17.50 -7.41
C GLN A 44 -11.40 16.65 -7.61
N ALA A 45 -10.55 16.48 -6.58
CA ALA A 45 -9.39 15.61 -6.66
C ALA A 45 -9.80 14.14 -6.86
N VAL A 46 -10.77 13.64 -6.09
CA VAL A 46 -11.29 12.27 -6.26
C VAL A 46 -12.05 12.12 -7.59
N ARG A 47 -12.78 13.16 -8.05
CA ARG A 47 -13.41 13.16 -9.38
C ARG A 47 -12.38 13.00 -10.52
N VAL A 48 -11.18 13.58 -10.39
CA VAL A 48 -10.09 13.38 -11.36
C VAL A 48 -9.52 11.96 -11.28
N GLU A 49 -9.43 11.35 -10.09
CA GLU A 49 -9.03 9.95 -9.93
C GLU A 49 -10.01 8.99 -10.63
N LEU A 50 -11.32 9.17 -10.42
CA LEU A 50 -12.38 8.39 -11.08
C LEU A 50 -12.35 8.50 -12.62
N ARG A 51 -12.05 9.68 -13.17
CA ARG A 51 -11.87 9.87 -14.62
C ARG A 51 -10.71 9.05 -15.17
N LYS A 52 -9.58 8.94 -14.44
CA LYS A 52 -8.44 8.08 -14.83
C LYS A 52 -8.82 6.59 -14.80
N GLN A 53 -9.80 6.21 -13.99
CA GLN A 53 -10.36 4.85 -13.92
C GLN A 53 -11.49 4.61 -14.96
N ASN A 54 -11.66 5.50 -15.94
CA ASN A 54 -12.70 5.46 -16.98
C ASN A 54 -14.15 5.51 -16.45
N ILE A 55 -14.39 6.14 -15.30
CA ILE A 55 -15.74 6.43 -14.81
C ILE A 55 -16.22 7.75 -15.44
N PRO A 56 -17.31 7.75 -16.25
CA PRO A 56 -17.76 8.96 -16.91
C PRO A 56 -18.54 9.89 -15.97
N GLY A 57 -18.37 11.21 -16.18
CA GLY A 57 -18.77 12.24 -15.21
C GLY A 57 -20.27 12.39 -14.99
N ASN A 58 -21.10 11.94 -15.94
CA ASN A 58 -22.57 11.90 -15.81
C ASN A 58 -23.06 11.03 -14.65
N HIS A 59 -22.28 10.04 -14.20
CA HIS A 59 -22.61 9.21 -13.02
C HIS A 59 -22.09 9.81 -11.70
N LEU A 60 -21.45 10.99 -11.73
CA LEU A 60 -20.80 11.65 -10.60
C LEU A 60 -21.47 12.99 -10.23
N MET A 61 -22.78 13.07 -10.47
CA MET A 61 -23.60 14.28 -10.37
C MET A 61 -24.34 14.40 -9.03
N SER A 62 -24.68 13.29 -8.38
CA SER A 62 -25.40 13.28 -7.11
C SER A 62 -25.03 12.06 -6.24
N VAL A 63 -25.37 12.11 -4.96
CA VAL A 63 -25.12 11.00 -4.02
C VAL A 63 -25.90 9.74 -4.42
N GLU A 64 -27.11 9.88 -4.96
CA GLU A 64 -27.98 8.79 -5.43
C GLU A 64 -27.41 8.10 -6.68
N THR A 65 -26.91 8.90 -7.64
CA THR A 65 -26.29 8.37 -8.86
C THR A 65 -24.99 7.64 -8.55
N VAL A 66 -24.17 8.17 -7.63
CA VAL A 66 -22.96 7.51 -7.13
C VAL A 66 -23.29 6.22 -6.36
N ASN A 67 -24.27 6.24 -5.46
CA ASN A 67 -24.75 5.03 -4.76
C ASN A 67 -25.19 3.94 -5.75
N SER A 68 -25.95 4.32 -6.78
CA SER A 68 -26.42 3.38 -7.81
C SER A 68 -25.25 2.75 -8.59
N LEU A 69 -24.23 3.56 -8.91
CA LEU A 69 -23.00 3.07 -9.54
C LEU A 69 -22.19 2.15 -8.63
N ILE A 70 -22.08 2.46 -7.33
CA ILE A 70 -21.44 1.57 -6.34
C ILE A 70 -22.13 0.20 -6.31
N GLN A 71 -23.47 0.17 -6.23
CA GLN A 71 -24.22 -1.10 -6.24
C GLN A 71 -24.04 -1.88 -7.56
N ALA A 72 -23.98 -1.19 -8.70
CA ALA A 72 -23.69 -1.82 -9.99
C ALA A 72 -22.26 -2.44 -10.01
N ARG A 73 -21.25 -1.73 -9.51
CA ARG A 73 -19.87 -2.24 -9.41
C ARG A 73 -19.72 -3.36 -8.38
N ILE A 74 -20.44 -3.34 -7.27
CA ILE A 74 -20.49 -4.47 -6.32
C ILE A 74 -21.08 -5.71 -7.02
N LYS A 75 -22.17 -5.56 -7.78
CA LYS A 75 -22.76 -6.67 -8.55
C LYS A 75 -21.79 -7.23 -9.60
N GLU A 76 -21.05 -6.37 -10.31
CA GLU A 76 -20.00 -6.76 -11.25
C GLU A 76 -18.85 -7.49 -10.55
N ARG A 77 -18.38 -6.98 -9.40
CA ARG A 77 -17.36 -7.64 -8.56
C ARG A 77 -17.77 -9.07 -8.21
N GLU A 78 -19.01 -9.27 -7.77
CA GLU A 78 -19.53 -10.60 -7.46
C GLU A 78 -19.61 -11.49 -8.70
N GLN A 79 -20.02 -10.96 -9.87
CA GLN A 79 -20.02 -11.71 -11.13
C GLN A 79 -18.61 -12.18 -11.52
N VAL A 80 -17.59 -11.32 -11.42
CA VAL A 80 -16.20 -11.69 -11.69
C VAL A 80 -15.66 -12.66 -10.62
N LEU A 81 -16.05 -12.51 -9.35
CA LEU A 81 -15.64 -13.43 -8.28
C LEU A 81 -16.16 -14.86 -8.49
N HIS A 82 -17.37 -14.99 -9.03
CA HIS A 82 -18.05 -16.26 -9.29
C HIS A 82 -17.80 -16.81 -10.71
N SER A 83 -17.09 -16.08 -11.57
CA SER A 83 -16.79 -16.55 -12.93
C SER A 83 -15.99 -17.87 -12.89
N PRO A 84 -16.29 -18.83 -13.79
CA PRO A 84 -15.53 -20.07 -13.90
C PRO A 84 -14.04 -19.80 -14.09
N ARG A 85 -13.21 -20.44 -13.27
CA ARG A 85 -11.75 -20.39 -13.34
C ARG A 85 -11.17 -21.72 -12.86
N ARG A 86 -9.98 -22.06 -13.33
CA ARG A 86 -9.26 -23.25 -12.84
C ARG A 86 -9.00 -23.12 -11.34
N LYS A 87 -9.34 -24.16 -10.59
CA LYS A 87 -9.01 -24.32 -9.17
C LYS A 87 -8.18 -25.58 -9.01
N CYS A 88 -7.30 -25.60 -8.01
CA CYS A 88 -6.63 -26.84 -7.62
C CYS A 88 -7.67 -27.81 -7.05
N GLY A 89 -7.72 -29.02 -7.61
CA GLY A 89 -8.66 -30.09 -7.25
C GLY A 89 -8.16 -31.00 -6.13
N LEU A 90 -6.95 -30.77 -5.61
CA LEU A 90 -6.47 -31.45 -4.40
C LEU A 90 -7.36 -31.09 -3.20
N GLY A 91 -7.63 -32.06 -2.32
CA GLY A 91 -8.31 -31.79 -1.06
C GLY A 91 -7.58 -30.71 -0.25
N PRO A 92 -8.29 -29.75 0.37
CA PRO A 92 -7.67 -28.71 1.17
C PRO A 92 -6.92 -29.30 2.37
N THR A 93 -5.93 -28.57 2.88
CA THR A 93 -5.31 -28.90 4.17
C THR A 93 -6.12 -28.28 5.31
N ASP A 94 -6.20 -28.98 6.43
CA ASP A 94 -6.77 -28.41 7.66
C ASP A 94 -6.03 -27.14 8.06
N ARG A 95 -6.79 -26.13 8.48
CA ARG A 95 -6.25 -24.81 8.88
C ARG A 95 -5.71 -24.86 10.31
N GLU A 96 -4.73 -25.71 10.54
CA GLU A 96 -4.01 -25.78 11.82
C GLU A 96 -2.83 -24.77 11.85
N PRO A 97 -2.56 -24.11 12.99
CA PRO A 97 -1.37 -23.29 13.16
C PRO A 97 -0.07 -24.06 12.86
N GLY A 98 0.87 -23.40 12.19
CA GLY A 98 2.13 -24.00 11.77
C GLY A 98 2.06 -24.85 10.50
N ILE A 99 0.89 -24.97 9.86
CA ILE A 99 0.73 -25.56 8.52
C ILE A 99 0.45 -24.43 7.52
N LEU A 100 1.21 -24.40 6.42
CA LEU A 100 0.99 -23.45 5.32
C LEU A 100 -0.08 -24.00 4.34
N GLY A 101 0.01 -25.28 4.03
CA GLY A 101 -0.89 -25.99 3.11
C GLY A 101 -0.12 -26.85 2.11
N LYS A 102 -0.86 -27.49 1.19
CA LYS A 102 -0.28 -28.29 0.10
C LYS A 102 0.28 -27.42 -1.03
N ILE A 103 1.40 -27.85 -1.63
CA ILE A 103 2.06 -27.16 -2.77
C ILE A 103 1.08 -26.64 -3.81
N GLY A 104 0.14 -27.48 -4.28
CA GLY A 104 -0.83 -27.11 -5.32
C GLY A 104 -1.82 -25.99 -4.94
N HIS A 105 -1.92 -25.63 -3.64
CA HIS A 105 -2.76 -24.54 -3.12
C HIS A 105 -1.95 -23.30 -2.69
N LEU A 106 -0.61 -23.39 -2.61
CA LEU A 106 0.25 -22.28 -2.18
C LEU A 106 0.58 -21.29 -3.30
N ALA A 107 0.43 -21.69 -4.55
CA ALA A 107 0.70 -20.86 -5.73
C ALA A 107 -0.45 -20.91 -6.73
N LEU A 108 -0.60 -19.80 -7.45
CA LEU A 108 -1.55 -19.62 -8.54
C LEU A 108 -0.76 -19.34 -9.82
N VAL A 109 -1.31 -19.75 -10.96
CA VAL A 109 -0.69 -19.61 -12.29
C VAL A 109 -1.74 -19.09 -13.26
N GLN A 110 -1.46 -17.94 -13.89
CA GLN A 110 -2.41 -17.25 -14.77
C GLN A 110 -2.77 -18.07 -16.03
N GLN A 111 -1.78 -18.60 -16.76
CA GLN A 111 -2.00 -19.24 -18.06
C GLN A 111 -2.12 -20.77 -17.96
N ASP A 112 -3.03 -21.35 -18.76
CA ASP A 112 -3.40 -22.76 -18.76
C ASP A 112 -2.30 -23.71 -19.27
N ASP A 113 -1.55 -23.26 -20.28
CA ASP A 113 -0.38 -23.95 -20.80
C ASP A 113 0.71 -24.07 -19.74
N ILE A 114 1.01 -22.99 -19.04
CA ILE A 114 1.98 -22.92 -17.95
C ILE A 114 1.53 -23.77 -16.76
N ALA A 115 0.27 -23.63 -16.32
CA ALA A 115 -0.28 -24.39 -15.19
C ALA A 115 -0.17 -25.90 -15.44
N ARG A 116 -0.55 -26.36 -16.65
CA ARG A 116 -0.41 -27.77 -17.07
C ARG A 116 1.03 -28.26 -16.99
N VAL A 117 2.01 -27.51 -17.52
CA VAL A 117 3.41 -28.00 -17.59
C VAL A 117 4.14 -27.89 -16.25
N LEU A 118 3.87 -26.87 -15.45
CA LEU A 118 4.45 -26.73 -14.11
C LEU A 118 3.87 -27.78 -13.16
N SER A 119 2.56 -27.99 -13.13
CA SER A 119 1.95 -29.00 -12.26
C SER A 119 2.31 -30.43 -12.68
N TRP A 120 2.50 -30.69 -13.98
CA TRP A 120 3.09 -31.96 -14.44
C TRP A 120 4.56 -32.11 -14.00
N HIS A 121 5.37 -31.05 -14.11
CA HIS A 121 6.77 -31.08 -13.68
C HIS A 121 6.90 -31.36 -12.18
N MET A 122 6.02 -30.74 -11.37
CA MET A 122 5.96 -30.87 -9.91
C MET A 122 5.03 -31.98 -9.42
N ALA A 123 4.54 -32.88 -10.29
CA ALA A 123 3.44 -33.80 -9.96
C ALA A 123 3.70 -34.72 -8.76
N ALA A 124 4.97 -34.98 -8.43
CA ALA A 124 5.36 -35.76 -7.25
C ALA A 124 5.23 -34.99 -5.93
N ASP A 125 5.23 -33.65 -5.98
CA ASP A 125 5.27 -32.75 -4.81
C ASP A 125 3.95 -31.96 -4.63
N MET A 126 3.07 -31.93 -5.63
CA MET A 126 1.83 -31.12 -5.63
C MET A 126 0.95 -31.33 -4.37
N ASP A 127 0.90 -32.57 -3.86
CA ASP A 127 0.10 -32.95 -2.68
C ASP A 127 0.89 -32.88 -1.35
N CYS A 128 2.17 -32.51 -1.38
CA CYS A 128 3.02 -32.41 -0.19
C CYS A 128 2.61 -31.21 0.69
N VAL A 129 2.46 -31.45 1.99
CA VAL A 129 2.05 -30.44 2.98
C VAL A 129 3.26 -29.69 3.53
N ILE A 130 3.24 -28.37 3.40
CA ILE A 130 4.27 -27.49 3.95
C ILE A 130 3.93 -27.11 5.39
N THR A 131 4.91 -27.22 6.27
CA THR A 131 4.80 -26.82 7.68
C THR A 131 5.93 -25.84 8.06
N GLN A 132 5.70 -25.03 9.08
CA GLN A 132 6.70 -24.07 9.57
C GLN A 132 7.87 -24.76 10.27
N THR A 133 7.61 -25.84 11.00
CA THR A 133 8.62 -26.53 11.81
C THR A 133 8.64 -28.04 11.59
N THR A 134 9.81 -28.65 11.80
CA THR A 134 10.02 -30.09 11.77
C THR A 134 9.17 -30.81 12.83
N ALA A 135 8.91 -30.18 13.98
CA ALA A 135 7.99 -30.71 14.98
C ALA A 135 6.57 -30.83 14.42
N LYS A 136 6.09 -29.82 13.68
CA LYS A 136 4.76 -29.84 13.07
C LYS A 136 4.66 -30.83 11.90
N ALA A 137 5.72 -30.99 11.11
CA ALA A 137 5.79 -32.05 10.10
C ALA A 137 5.64 -33.45 10.71
N LYS A 138 6.28 -33.71 11.86
CA LYS A 138 6.16 -35.00 12.58
C LYS A 138 4.74 -35.26 13.08
N ASP A 139 4.05 -34.25 13.64
CA ASP A 139 2.64 -34.33 14.03
C ASP A 139 1.75 -34.74 12.84
N VAL A 140 1.85 -34.04 11.71
CA VAL A 140 1.07 -34.35 10.49
C VAL A 140 1.40 -35.75 9.96
N TYR A 141 2.68 -36.14 9.94
CA TYR A 141 3.10 -37.49 9.53
C TYR A 141 2.50 -38.58 10.43
N GLN A 142 2.49 -38.38 11.75
CA GLN A 142 1.89 -39.34 12.70
C GLN A 142 0.38 -39.42 12.55
N LYS A 143 -0.33 -38.28 12.54
CA LYS A 143 -1.79 -38.19 12.32
C LYS A 143 -2.24 -38.93 11.05
N THR A 144 -1.44 -38.86 9.99
CA THR A 144 -1.73 -39.45 8.67
C THR A 144 -1.15 -40.86 8.48
N GLN A 145 -0.56 -41.45 9.53
CA GLN A 145 0.09 -42.77 9.48
C GLN A 145 1.16 -42.88 8.38
N GLY A 146 1.88 -41.79 8.14
CA GLY A 146 2.92 -41.67 7.10
C GLY A 146 2.40 -41.58 5.65
N LYS A 147 1.09 -41.53 5.42
CA LYS A 147 0.50 -41.42 4.07
C LYS A 147 0.71 -40.04 3.44
N GLN A 148 0.76 -38.99 4.25
CA GLN A 148 0.94 -37.62 3.79
C GLN A 148 2.43 -37.27 3.70
N GLN A 149 2.90 -36.88 2.51
CA GLN A 149 4.19 -36.22 2.35
C GLN A 149 4.19 -34.88 3.06
N VAL A 150 5.27 -34.57 3.78
CA VAL A 150 5.44 -33.33 4.54
C VAL A 150 6.83 -32.73 4.29
N LEU A 151 6.89 -31.39 4.19
CA LEU A 151 8.14 -30.65 4.05
C LEU A 151 8.16 -29.48 5.05
N PRO A 152 9.03 -29.52 6.08
CA PRO A 152 9.15 -28.42 7.02
C PRO A 152 10.11 -27.32 6.54
N LEU A 153 9.70 -26.05 6.67
CA LEU A 153 10.45 -24.87 6.24
C LEU A 153 11.77 -24.66 6.98
N ASP A 154 11.87 -25.13 8.23
CA ASP A 154 13.08 -25.05 9.05
C ASP A 154 14.19 -26.02 8.60
N SER A 155 13.85 -27.09 7.85
CA SER A 155 14.84 -28.02 7.30
C SER A 155 15.41 -27.61 5.93
N ILE A 156 14.85 -26.58 5.27
CA ILE A 156 15.26 -26.18 3.91
C ILE A 156 16.61 -25.45 3.96
N PHE A 157 17.62 -25.98 3.28
CA PHE A 157 18.96 -25.39 3.24
C PHE A 157 19.01 -24.14 2.34
N ARG A 158 19.02 -22.96 2.97
CA ARG A 158 18.76 -21.68 2.29
C ARG A 158 19.89 -21.17 1.39
N LYS A 159 21.15 -21.56 1.64
CA LYS A 159 22.32 -21.00 0.91
C LYS A 159 22.39 -21.36 -0.57
N ASN A 160 21.67 -22.41 -1.00
CA ASN A 160 21.66 -22.90 -2.38
C ASN A 160 20.37 -22.55 -3.14
N LEU A 161 19.48 -21.74 -2.56
CA LEU A 161 18.24 -21.32 -3.20
C LEU A 161 18.51 -20.32 -4.33
N PRO A 162 17.71 -20.31 -5.41
CA PRO A 162 17.87 -19.33 -6.46
C PRO A 162 17.50 -17.93 -5.97
N GLU A 163 18.36 -16.96 -6.28
CA GLU A 163 17.98 -15.54 -6.27
C GLU A 163 16.77 -15.35 -7.21
N TRP A 164 15.76 -14.62 -6.77
CA TRP A 164 14.52 -14.45 -7.53
C TRP A 164 14.71 -13.49 -8.69
N ASP A 165 15.33 -12.34 -8.42
CA ASP A 165 15.49 -11.21 -9.35
C ASP A 165 16.75 -11.30 -10.22
N LYS A 166 17.40 -12.46 -10.28
CA LYS A 166 18.62 -12.63 -11.10
C LYS A 166 18.29 -12.64 -12.60
N PRO A 167 19.14 -12.05 -13.45
CA PRO A 167 19.00 -12.13 -14.90
C PRO A 167 19.12 -13.58 -15.40
N LEU A 168 18.59 -13.83 -16.60
CA LEU A 168 18.62 -15.14 -17.23
C LEU A 168 20.07 -15.59 -17.46
N PRO A 169 20.33 -16.92 -17.50
CA PRO A 169 21.70 -17.41 -17.62
C PRO A 169 22.44 -16.89 -18.86
N LEU A 170 21.75 -16.77 -20.00
CA LEU A 170 22.39 -16.37 -21.26
C LEU A 170 22.67 -14.86 -21.34
N GLU A 171 21.85 -14.02 -20.70
CA GLU A 171 22.07 -12.56 -20.61
C GLU A 171 23.41 -12.24 -19.94
N ARG A 172 23.84 -13.06 -18.96
CA ARG A 172 25.12 -12.89 -18.25
C ARG A 172 26.35 -13.14 -19.13
N TYR A 173 26.26 -14.02 -20.13
CA TYR A 173 27.40 -14.42 -20.99
C TYR A 173 27.33 -13.84 -22.40
N ARG A 174 26.13 -13.49 -22.87
CA ARG A 174 25.83 -12.94 -24.20
C ARG A 174 24.78 -11.83 -24.11
N PRO A 175 25.09 -10.64 -23.57
CA PRO A 175 24.13 -9.54 -23.44
C PRO A 175 23.54 -9.07 -24.79
N SER A 176 24.26 -9.26 -25.90
CA SER A 176 23.81 -8.92 -27.25
C SER A 176 23.03 -10.03 -27.96
N PHE A 177 22.82 -11.19 -27.35
CA PHE A 177 22.05 -12.28 -27.93
C PHE A 177 20.57 -12.15 -27.58
N SER A 178 19.74 -11.88 -28.59
CA SER A 178 18.29 -11.92 -28.43
C SER A 178 17.80 -13.37 -28.44
N ALA A 179 17.39 -13.87 -27.28
CA ALA A 179 16.89 -15.23 -27.14
C ALA A 179 15.46 -15.37 -27.67
N THR A 180 15.29 -16.18 -28.71
CA THR A 180 13.99 -16.52 -29.30
C THR A 180 13.14 -17.38 -28.35
N GLY A 181 11.82 -17.24 -28.43
CA GLY A 181 10.88 -18.09 -27.68
C GLY A 181 10.69 -17.73 -26.21
N ASN A 182 10.88 -16.44 -25.87
CA ASN A 182 10.54 -15.80 -24.60
C ASN A 182 10.96 -16.60 -23.34
N PRO A 183 12.28 -16.80 -23.13
CA PRO A 183 12.78 -17.48 -21.94
C PRO A 183 12.41 -16.73 -20.66
N ILE A 184 11.84 -17.44 -19.70
CA ILE A 184 11.53 -16.92 -18.36
C ILE A 184 11.77 -18.00 -17.30
N TYR A 185 12.17 -17.60 -16.08
CA TYR A 185 12.22 -18.54 -14.95
C TYR A 185 10.80 -18.99 -14.56
N ALA A 186 10.60 -20.31 -14.44
CA ALA A 186 9.31 -20.92 -14.07
C ALA A 186 8.74 -20.35 -12.76
N ARG A 187 9.60 -20.08 -11.79
CA ARG A 187 9.22 -19.51 -10.48
C ARG A 187 8.63 -18.10 -10.59
N ASN A 188 8.97 -17.33 -11.63
CA ASN A 188 8.47 -15.97 -11.86
C ASN A 188 7.05 -15.96 -12.49
N LEU A 189 6.50 -17.13 -12.82
CA LEU A 189 5.12 -17.30 -13.28
C LEU A 189 4.17 -17.78 -12.16
N LEU A 190 4.66 -17.79 -10.91
CA LEU A 190 3.89 -18.15 -9.73
C LEU A 190 3.42 -16.89 -9.00
N GLU A 191 2.12 -16.83 -8.71
CA GLU A 191 1.52 -15.81 -7.85
C GLU A 191 1.23 -16.43 -6.47
N PHE A 192 1.70 -15.78 -5.40
CA PHE A 192 1.56 -16.28 -4.02
C PHE A 192 0.47 -15.50 -3.28
N PRO A 193 -0.73 -16.06 -3.07
CA PRO A 193 -1.83 -15.34 -2.41
C PRO A 193 -1.60 -15.13 -0.90
N LYS A 194 -0.67 -15.88 -0.29
CA LYS A 194 -0.32 -15.84 1.14
C LYS A 194 1.13 -16.25 1.35
N GLU A 195 1.72 -15.79 2.46
CA GLU A 195 3.09 -16.16 2.91
C GLU A 195 4.14 -16.17 1.79
N GLU A 196 4.21 -15.09 1.01
CA GLU A 196 5.07 -15.00 -0.19
C GLU A 196 6.53 -15.42 0.08
N GLN A 197 7.12 -14.95 1.18
CA GLN A 197 8.52 -15.26 1.53
C GLN A 197 8.72 -16.75 1.84
N SER A 198 7.79 -17.37 2.58
CA SER A 198 7.78 -18.81 2.83
C SER A 198 7.65 -19.61 1.52
N CYS A 199 6.74 -19.18 0.64
CA CYS A 199 6.53 -19.81 -0.65
C CYS A 199 7.76 -19.67 -1.56
N LYS A 200 8.41 -18.50 -1.59
CA LYS A 200 9.64 -18.25 -2.35
C LYS A 200 10.78 -19.20 -1.97
N ILE A 201 10.87 -19.60 -0.69
CA ILE A 201 11.83 -20.60 -0.20
C ILE A 201 11.48 -21.99 -0.74
N VAL A 202 10.22 -22.41 -0.62
CA VAL A 202 9.74 -23.75 -1.04
C VAL A 202 9.84 -23.93 -2.56
N PHE A 203 9.26 -23.02 -3.34
CA PHE A 203 9.29 -23.08 -4.79
C PHE A 203 10.69 -22.80 -5.35
N GLY A 204 11.51 -22.00 -4.66
CA GLY A 204 12.94 -21.86 -4.97
C GLY A 204 13.69 -23.19 -4.85
N MET A 205 13.39 -24.00 -3.83
CA MET A 205 13.98 -25.34 -3.67
C MET A 205 13.47 -26.34 -4.73
N LEU A 206 12.15 -26.36 -4.98
CA LEU A 206 11.52 -27.37 -5.85
C LEU A 206 11.72 -27.11 -7.34
N LEU A 207 11.61 -25.85 -7.81
CA LEU A 207 11.78 -25.49 -9.22
C LEU A 207 13.23 -25.10 -9.57
N GLY A 208 14.00 -24.60 -8.60
CA GLY A 208 15.35 -24.09 -8.83
C GLY A 208 15.39 -23.04 -9.95
N ASP A 209 16.25 -23.30 -10.94
CA ASP A 209 16.42 -22.48 -12.14
C ASP A 209 15.69 -22.98 -13.38
N THR A 210 14.64 -23.80 -13.21
CA THR A 210 13.83 -24.28 -14.33
C THR A 210 13.30 -23.11 -15.17
N LEU A 211 13.51 -23.19 -16.49
CA LEU A 211 13.08 -22.19 -17.47
C LEU A 211 11.82 -22.64 -18.20
N ILE A 212 11.06 -21.67 -18.70
CA ILE A 212 9.93 -21.81 -19.61
C ILE A 212 10.30 -21.12 -20.92
N LEU A 213 10.08 -21.80 -22.05
CA LEU A 213 10.17 -21.23 -23.41
C LEU A 213 8.92 -21.62 -24.23
N ASP A 214 8.70 -20.98 -25.37
CA ASP A 214 7.47 -21.19 -26.14
C ASP A 214 7.40 -22.58 -26.81
N THR A 215 8.47 -23.05 -27.45
CA THR A 215 8.50 -24.31 -28.23
C THR A 215 9.77 -25.13 -27.99
N LEU A 216 9.74 -26.41 -28.40
CA LEU A 216 10.90 -27.31 -28.31
C LEU A 216 12.11 -26.82 -29.13
N ASP A 217 11.89 -26.19 -30.28
CA ASP A 217 12.96 -25.70 -31.14
C ASP A 217 13.65 -24.48 -30.50
N HIS A 218 12.88 -23.53 -29.98
CA HIS A 218 13.42 -22.42 -29.20
C HIS A 218 14.19 -22.90 -27.95
N ALA A 219 13.67 -23.91 -27.25
CA ALA A 219 14.34 -24.53 -26.10
C ALA A 219 15.67 -25.20 -26.48
N ASN A 220 15.74 -25.87 -27.63
CA ASN A 220 16.97 -26.47 -28.14
C ASN A 220 17.99 -25.41 -28.56
N LEU A 221 17.58 -24.36 -29.29
CA LEU A 221 18.45 -23.24 -29.68
C LEU A 221 19.02 -22.51 -28.45
N TYR A 222 18.17 -22.16 -27.49
CA TYR A 222 18.58 -21.53 -26.23
C TYR A 222 19.58 -22.40 -25.46
N ARG A 223 19.33 -23.72 -25.40
CA ARG A 223 20.25 -24.67 -24.78
C ARG A 223 21.59 -24.72 -25.53
N GLN A 224 21.59 -24.83 -26.85
CA GLN A 224 22.80 -24.92 -27.67
C GLN A 224 23.73 -23.72 -27.47
N GLU A 225 23.18 -22.51 -27.33
CA GLU A 225 23.98 -21.32 -27.00
C GLU A 225 24.46 -21.31 -25.55
N LEU A 226 23.60 -21.67 -24.59
CA LEU A 226 23.95 -21.60 -23.17
C LEU A 226 25.03 -22.62 -22.75
N VAL A 227 25.00 -23.84 -23.28
CA VAL A 227 25.95 -24.91 -22.89
C VAL A 227 27.40 -24.64 -23.32
N LYS A 228 27.63 -23.63 -24.19
CA LYS A 228 28.97 -23.14 -24.53
C LYS A 228 29.65 -22.40 -23.37
N TYR A 229 28.88 -21.95 -22.39
CA TYR A 229 29.34 -21.07 -21.30
C TYR A 229 29.11 -21.65 -19.90
N THR A 230 27.98 -22.34 -19.68
CA THR A 230 27.61 -22.84 -18.36
C THR A 230 26.64 -24.03 -18.43
N HIS A 231 26.35 -24.64 -17.29
CA HIS A 231 25.34 -25.68 -17.18
C HIS A 231 23.93 -25.12 -17.45
N CYS A 232 23.26 -25.66 -18.48
CA CYS A 232 21.88 -25.30 -18.80
C CYS A 232 20.89 -25.98 -17.82
N PRO A 233 19.99 -25.22 -17.15
CA PRO A 233 18.97 -25.79 -16.28
C PRO A 233 17.94 -26.63 -17.06
N THR A 234 16.99 -27.25 -16.35
CA THR A 234 15.84 -27.87 -17.01
C THR A 234 15.03 -26.80 -17.74
N ILE A 235 14.65 -27.08 -18.99
CA ILE A 235 13.73 -26.25 -19.78
C ILE A 235 12.41 -27.01 -19.93
N LEU A 236 11.32 -26.31 -19.66
CA LEU A 236 9.96 -26.70 -19.98
C LEU A 236 9.47 -25.80 -21.13
N THR A 237 8.53 -26.30 -21.93
CA THR A 237 7.95 -25.50 -23.02
C THR A 237 6.44 -25.38 -22.89
N ARG A 238 5.85 -24.30 -23.42
CA ARG A 238 4.39 -24.14 -23.53
C ARG A 238 3.74 -25.29 -24.30
N SER A 239 4.43 -25.78 -25.35
CA SER A 239 4.05 -26.98 -26.11
C SER A 239 4.07 -28.30 -25.30
N GLY A 240 4.51 -28.27 -24.04
CA GLY A 240 4.50 -29.41 -23.13
C GLY A 240 5.76 -30.28 -23.15
N ASP A 241 6.85 -29.84 -23.75
CA ASP A 241 8.07 -30.61 -23.87
C ASP A 241 9.05 -30.26 -22.73
N ARG A 242 9.79 -31.27 -22.24
CA ARG A 242 10.83 -31.09 -21.21
C ARG A 242 12.20 -31.48 -21.75
N ILE A 243 13.12 -30.52 -21.75
CA ILE A 243 14.56 -30.77 -21.87
C ILE A 243 15.14 -30.77 -20.46
N ARG A 244 15.58 -31.93 -19.98
CA ARG A 244 16.24 -32.02 -18.66
C ARG A 244 17.58 -31.26 -18.67
N SER A 245 18.07 -30.90 -17.48
CA SER A 245 19.39 -30.27 -17.30
C SER A 245 20.54 -30.98 -18.04
N ASN A 246 20.54 -32.32 -18.06
CA ASN A 246 21.51 -33.13 -18.81
C ASN A 246 21.29 -33.19 -20.34
N GLY A 247 20.29 -32.51 -20.87
CA GLY A 247 19.98 -32.43 -22.30
C GLY A 247 19.02 -33.51 -22.82
N LYS A 248 18.56 -34.44 -21.97
CA LYS A 248 17.59 -35.46 -22.40
C LYS A 248 16.19 -34.85 -22.59
N PHE A 249 15.67 -34.97 -23.81
CA PHE A 249 14.28 -34.67 -24.18
C PHE A 249 13.65 -35.84 -24.94
N GLY A 250 12.36 -35.75 -25.27
CA GLY A 250 11.62 -36.80 -25.99
C GLY A 250 11.16 -38.00 -25.14
N GLY A 251 10.22 -38.76 -25.68
CA GLY A 251 9.53 -39.87 -25.00
C GLY A 251 8.43 -39.42 -24.04
N ALA A 252 7.51 -40.32 -23.68
CA ALA A 252 6.32 -40.00 -22.87
C ALA A 252 6.64 -39.30 -21.54
N MET A 253 7.74 -39.68 -20.88
CA MET A 253 8.18 -39.07 -19.61
C MET A 253 8.76 -37.66 -19.75
N ASN A 254 8.88 -37.11 -20.97
CA ASN A 254 9.28 -35.73 -21.22
C ASN A 254 8.22 -34.95 -22.02
N LYS A 255 6.98 -35.48 -22.13
CA LYS A 255 5.83 -34.75 -22.67
C LYS A 255 4.77 -34.61 -21.57
N ALA A 256 4.36 -33.37 -21.29
CA ALA A 256 3.25 -33.06 -20.40
C ALA A 256 1.94 -33.59 -21.01
N PRO A 257 1.15 -34.38 -20.26
CA PRO A 257 -0.15 -34.83 -20.74
C PRO A 257 -1.15 -33.66 -20.83
N PRO A 258 -2.30 -33.85 -21.50
CA PRO A 258 -3.43 -32.93 -21.40
C PRO A 258 -3.84 -32.66 -19.95
N ILE A 259 -4.34 -31.46 -19.67
CA ILE A 259 -4.60 -30.96 -18.31
C ILE A 259 -5.57 -31.86 -17.53
N ASP A 260 -6.57 -32.45 -18.20
CA ASP A 260 -7.57 -33.31 -17.59
C ASP A 260 -6.97 -34.61 -17.03
N ARG A 261 -5.87 -35.09 -17.63
CA ARG A 261 -5.16 -36.29 -17.16
C ARG A 261 -4.35 -36.04 -15.88
N LEU A 262 -4.21 -34.79 -15.44
CA LEU A 262 -3.60 -34.43 -14.16
C LEU A 262 -4.57 -34.61 -12.98
N LYS A 263 -5.84 -35.02 -13.20
CA LYS A 263 -6.81 -35.40 -12.16
C LYS A 263 -7.04 -34.32 -11.09
N GLY A 264 -6.99 -33.05 -11.48
CA GLY A 264 -7.14 -31.91 -10.56
C GLY A 264 -5.87 -31.52 -9.79
N CYS A 265 -4.77 -32.28 -9.92
CA CYS A 265 -3.45 -31.90 -9.39
C CYS A 265 -2.81 -30.78 -10.25
N VAL A 266 -3.46 -29.62 -10.32
CA VAL A 266 -3.07 -28.47 -11.15
C VAL A 266 -3.16 -27.17 -10.36
N PHE A 267 -2.21 -26.25 -10.55
CA PHE A 267 -2.26 -24.94 -9.91
C PHE A 267 -3.54 -24.18 -10.27
N GLY A 268 -4.15 -23.53 -9.27
CA GLY A 268 -5.29 -22.66 -9.47
C GLY A 268 -4.94 -21.44 -10.32
N GLN A 269 -5.94 -20.82 -10.91
CA GLN A 269 -5.83 -19.52 -11.56
C GLN A 269 -6.13 -18.41 -10.53
N PRO A 270 -5.39 -17.28 -10.55
CA PRO A 270 -5.69 -16.13 -9.70
C PRO A 270 -7.01 -15.46 -10.10
N LEU A 271 -7.42 -14.47 -9.30
CA LEU A 271 -8.58 -13.64 -9.66
C LEU A 271 -8.23 -12.77 -10.87
N PRO A 272 -9.14 -12.57 -11.84
CA PRO A 272 -8.87 -11.71 -12.99
C PRO A 272 -8.49 -10.29 -12.54
N ILE A 273 -7.58 -9.63 -13.27
CA ILE A 273 -7.19 -8.23 -13.02
C ILE A 273 -8.43 -7.30 -12.94
N ALA A 274 -9.47 -7.60 -13.73
CA ALA A 274 -10.76 -6.92 -13.68
C ALA A 274 -11.41 -6.92 -12.28
N TYR A 275 -11.29 -8.00 -11.50
CA TYR A 275 -11.81 -8.05 -10.13
C TYR A 275 -11.16 -6.97 -9.26
N HIS A 276 -9.83 -6.87 -9.31
CA HIS A 276 -9.07 -5.89 -8.53
C HIS A 276 -9.35 -4.46 -9.00
N ALA A 277 -9.45 -4.23 -10.32
CA ALA A 277 -9.83 -2.94 -10.87
C ALA A 277 -11.22 -2.48 -10.41
N VAL A 278 -12.21 -3.38 -10.37
CA VAL A 278 -13.55 -3.07 -9.86
C VAL A 278 -13.53 -2.81 -8.34
N CYS A 279 -12.73 -3.53 -7.54
CA CYS A 279 -12.55 -3.20 -6.12
C CYS A 279 -12.00 -1.78 -5.93
N THR A 280 -10.94 -1.40 -6.64
CA THR A 280 -10.39 -0.03 -6.58
C THR A 280 -11.39 1.02 -7.03
N GLN A 281 -12.23 0.73 -8.04
CA GLN A 281 -13.33 1.62 -8.43
C GLN A 281 -14.36 1.79 -7.31
N ILE A 282 -14.77 0.71 -6.62
CA ILE A 282 -15.70 0.79 -5.48
C ILE A 282 -15.11 1.67 -4.37
N GLU A 283 -13.87 1.41 -3.95
CA GLU A 283 -13.17 2.19 -2.90
C GLU A 283 -13.05 3.68 -3.27
N THR A 284 -12.79 3.99 -4.54
CA THR A 284 -12.68 5.37 -5.02
C THR A 284 -14.04 6.06 -5.12
N LEU A 285 -15.10 5.32 -5.49
CA LEU A 285 -16.48 5.83 -5.52
C LEU A 285 -17.02 6.07 -4.09
N GLU A 286 -16.66 5.24 -3.11
CA GLU A 286 -17.00 5.45 -1.70
C GLU A 286 -16.30 6.70 -1.13
N ARG A 287 -15.00 6.90 -1.45
CA ARG A 287 -14.31 8.17 -1.14
C ARG A 287 -14.98 9.37 -1.79
N PHE A 288 -15.33 9.28 -3.07
CA PHE A 288 -16.01 10.35 -3.80
C PHE A 288 -17.38 10.69 -3.21
N LYS A 289 -18.17 9.68 -2.85
CA LYS A 289 -19.46 9.85 -2.16
C LYS A 289 -19.29 10.66 -0.87
N SER A 290 -18.33 10.28 -0.03
CA SER A 290 -18.05 10.98 1.23
C SER A 290 -17.61 12.43 0.99
N ALA A 291 -16.72 12.67 0.03
CA ALA A 291 -16.28 14.02 -0.32
C ALA A 291 -17.41 14.90 -0.90
N LEU A 292 -18.30 14.32 -1.72
CA LEU A 292 -19.49 14.99 -2.26
C LEU A 292 -20.48 15.37 -1.14
N SER A 293 -20.74 14.47 -0.20
CA SER A 293 -21.57 14.77 0.98
C SER A 293 -20.93 15.82 1.90
N ALA A 294 -19.61 15.77 2.10
CA ALA A 294 -18.89 16.77 2.89
C ALA A 294 -18.91 18.16 2.22
N SER A 295 -18.75 18.22 0.90
CA SER A 295 -18.86 19.48 0.15
C SER A 295 -20.28 20.04 0.10
N ALA A 296 -21.32 19.19 0.16
CA ALA A 296 -22.70 19.64 0.31
C ALA A 296 -22.91 20.22 1.71
N ALA A 297 -22.57 19.47 2.76
CA ALA A 297 -22.71 19.92 4.15
C ALA A 297 -21.97 21.25 4.43
N ALA A 298 -20.70 21.38 4.02
CA ALA A 298 -19.95 22.62 4.21
C ALA A 298 -20.57 23.82 3.46
N GLN A 299 -21.23 23.57 2.32
CA GLN A 299 -21.93 24.59 1.55
C GLN A 299 -23.27 24.98 2.20
N ASP A 300 -23.97 24.02 2.81
CA ASP A 300 -25.22 24.21 3.55
C ASP A 300 -24.96 24.96 4.87
N ASP A 301 -23.94 24.56 5.67
CA ASP A 301 -23.50 25.24 6.89
C ASP A 301 -23.16 26.73 6.62
N LEU A 302 -22.44 26.99 5.52
CA LEU A 302 -22.12 28.35 5.08
C LEU A 302 -23.38 29.14 4.68
N GLN A 303 -24.34 28.49 4.02
CA GLN A 303 -25.59 29.14 3.61
C GLN A 303 -26.48 29.46 4.81
N GLU A 304 -26.63 28.52 5.76
CA GLU A 304 -27.35 28.73 7.02
C GLU A 304 -26.76 29.91 7.79
N GLN A 305 -25.43 29.98 7.95
CA GLN A 305 -24.78 31.08 8.64
C GLN A 305 -24.94 32.44 7.92
N ILE A 306 -24.99 32.44 6.59
CA ILE A 306 -25.28 33.65 5.79
C ILE A 306 -26.76 34.07 5.91
N GLU A 307 -27.69 33.13 6.02
CA GLU A 307 -29.12 33.41 6.21
C GLU A 307 -29.42 33.87 7.63
N PHE A 308 -28.73 33.30 8.64
CA PHE A 308 -28.78 33.76 10.02
C PHE A 308 -28.39 35.24 10.17
N GLN A 309 -27.39 35.72 9.42
CA GLN A 309 -27.01 37.14 9.35
C GLN A 309 -28.08 38.05 8.71
N LYS A 310 -29.05 37.49 7.98
CA LYS A 310 -30.15 38.26 7.33
C LYS A 310 -31.42 38.28 8.18
N LEU A 311 -31.47 37.56 9.30
CA LEU A 311 -32.65 37.49 10.16
C LEU A 311 -33.00 38.87 10.77
N PRO A 312 -34.28 39.15 11.04
CA PRO A 312 -34.69 40.41 11.65
C PRO A 312 -34.10 40.63 13.05
N GLU A 313 -33.78 39.55 13.78
CA GLU A 313 -33.13 39.64 15.10
C GLU A 313 -31.67 40.10 15.02
N THR A 314 -30.89 39.58 14.05
CA THR A 314 -29.51 40.01 13.82
C THR A 314 -29.46 41.43 13.25
N ALA A 315 -30.41 41.79 12.38
CA ALA A 315 -30.61 43.18 11.94
C ALA A 315 -30.99 44.13 13.09
N ALA A 316 -31.83 43.69 14.04
CA ALA A 316 -32.18 44.47 15.23
C ALA A 316 -30.96 44.70 16.14
N LYS A 317 -30.14 43.66 16.40
CA LYS A 317 -28.87 43.80 17.13
C LYS A 317 -27.89 44.75 16.44
N LEU A 318 -27.84 44.75 15.10
CA LEU A 318 -27.02 45.70 14.34
C LEU A 318 -27.53 47.13 14.45
N LYS A 319 -28.86 47.34 14.54
CA LYS A 319 -29.45 48.65 14.80
C LYS A 319 -29.15 49.13 16.22
N GLU A 320 -29.38 48.28 17.22
CA GLU A 320 -29.09 48.58 18.62
C GLU A 320 -27.60 48.91 18.84
N PHE A 321 -26.70 48.20 18.14
CA PHE A 321 -25.27 48.53 18.13
C PHE A 321 -24.99 49.93 17.58
N LYS A 322 -25.61 50.34 16.46
CA LYS A 322 -25.47 51.69 15.91
C LYS A 322 -26.04 52.77 16.85
N ASP A 323 -27.21 52.50 17.43
CA ASP A 323 -27.89 53.42 18.35
C ASP A 323 -27.06 53.59 19.66
N THR A 324 -26.48 52.51 20.18
CA THR A 324 -25.58 52.55 21.36
C THR A 324 -24.22 53.18 21.05
N GLU A 325 -23.65 52.97 19.86
CA GLU A 325 -22.42 53.65 19.42
C GLU A 325 -22.66 55.16 19.26
N GLN A 326 -23.78 55.58 18.67
CA GLN A 326 -24.14 56.99 18.55
C GLN A 326 -24.34 57.62 19.94
N ARG A 327 -25.05 56.95 20.85
CA ARG A 327 -25.24 57.43 22.23
C ARG A 327 -23.92 57.54 22.99
N LEU A 328 -22.97 56.62 22.78
CA LEU A 328 -21.62 56.71 23.36
C LEU A 328 -20.91 57.99 22.88
N ARG A 329 -20.92 58.28 21.56
CA ARG A 329 -20.31 59.50 21.01
C ARG A 329 -20.94 60.77 21.58
N GLU A 330 -22.26 60.79 21.77
CA GLU A 330 -22.97 61.92 22.39
C GLU A 330 -22.56 62.14 23.86
N VAL A 331 -22.40 61.06 24.63
CA VAL A 331 -21.94 61.13 26.03
C VAL A 331 -20.47 61.56 26.11
N GLU A 332 -19.61 61.07 25.22
CA GLU A 332 -18.21 61.49 25.10
C GLU A 332 -18.08 62.98 24.73
N SER A 333 -18.92 63.48 23.82
CA SER A 333 -19.02 64.90 23.48
C SER A 333 -19.46 65.75 24.67
N LYS A 334 -20.50 65.33 25.41
CA LYS A 334 -20.98 66.00 26.64
C LYS A 334 -19.97 65.96 27.79
N LEU A 335 -19.04 65.00 27.77
CA LEU A 335 -17.90 64.91 28.70
C LEU A 335 -16.66 65.70 28.25
N GLY A 336 -16.71 66.38 27.09
CA GLY A 336 -15.59 67.16 26.56
C GLY A 336 -14.43 66.31 26.01
N MET A 337 -14.67 65.03 25.70
CA MET A 337 -13.63 64.09 25.25
C MET A 337 -13.51 64.00 23.72
N THR A 338 -13.87 65.07 23.00
CA THR A 338 -13.67 65.16 21.54
C THR A 338 -12.18 65.08 21.20
N LEU A 339 -11.78 64.06 20.45
CA LEU A 339 -10.42 63.90 19.91
C LEU A 339 -9.99 65.18 19.15
N PRO A 340 -8.88 65.84 19.53
CA PRO A 340 -8.36 66.97 18.76
C PRO A 340 -7.83 66.48 17.41
N ASN A 341 -8.34 67.09 16.34
CA ASN A 341 -7.97 66.81 14.96
C ASN A 341 -6.48 67.14 14.73
N ARG A 342 -5.61 66.13 14.72
CA ARG A 342 -4.15 66.32 14.58
C ARG A 342 -3.73 66.39 13.11
N ILE A 343 -4.00 67.54 12.48
CA ILE A 343 -3.37 67.93 11.22
C ILE A 343 -1.87 68.14 11.48
N PRO A 344 -0.94 67.42 10.80
CA PRO A 344 0.49 67.74 10.88
C PRO A 344 0.78 69.00 10.07
N SER A 345 1.15 70.08 10.74
CA SER A 345 1.61 71.32 10.09
C SER A 345 3.04 71.16 9.56
N ILE A 346 3.23 71.57 8.30
CA ILE A 346 4.52 71.64 7.62
C ILE A 346 5.35 72.81 8.16
N PRO A 347 6.63 72.62 8.54
CA PRO A 347 7.61 73.70 8.62
C PRO A 347 8.24 73.95 7.23
N LYS A 348 8.27 75.22 6.79
CA LYS A 348 9.01 75.65 5.59
C LYS A 348 10.48 75.95 5.96
N GLN A 349 11.44 75.50 5.14
CA GLN A 349 12.64 76.28 4.78
C GLN A 349 13.36 75.70 3.53
N GLN A 350 13.05 76.31 2.37
CA GLN A 350 13.93 76.83 1.28
C GLN A 350 15.22 76.10 0.77
N PRO A 351 15.72 76.42 -0.46
CA PRO A 351 16.23 75.41 -1.42
C PRO A 351 17.66 75.76 -1.95
N PRO A 352 18.06 75.44 -3.20
CA PRO A 352 18.08 74.17 -3.96
C PRO A 352 19.51 73.76 -4.40
N ARG A 353 19.70 72.56 -5.01
CA ARG A 353 20.48 72.40 -6.26
C ARG A 353 20.41 71.00 -6.92
N THR A 354 19.89 70.98 -8.14
CA THR A 354 20.37 70.27 -9.35
C THR A 354 21.20 68.97 -9.24
N GLY A 355 20.69 67.90 -9.86
CA GLY A 355 21.35 67.33 -11.06
C GLY A 355 21.91 65.89 -10.98
N GLY A 356 21.34 64.99 -11.80
CA GLY A 356 21.89 63.66 -12.12
C GLY A 356 21.80 62.62 -10.99
N GLY A 357 21.76 61.31 -11.27
CA GLY A 357 21.73 60.61 -12.56
C GLY A 357 21.67 59.08 -12.32
N ASP A 358 21.13 58.40 -13.32
CA ASP A 358 20.89 56.96 -13.51
C ASP A 358 21.65 55.86 -12.72
N ALA A 359 20.90 54.77 -12.50
CA ALA A 359 21.27 53.35 -12.64
C ALA A 359 22.25 52.65 -11.67
N GLU A 360 21.66 51.84 -10.78
CA GLU A 360 22.06 50.48 -10.37
C GLU A 360 20.89 49.91 -9.53
N SER A 361 20.63 48.61 -9.33
CA SER A 361 21.13 47.32 -9.86
C SER A 361 19.97 46.29 -9.64
N LEU A 362 19.95 45.01 -10.02
CA LEU A 362 20.94 43.99 -10.41
C LEU A 362 20.42 43.16 -11.61
N ALA A 363 21.20 42.17 -12.05
CA ALA A 363 20.77 41.07 -12.92
C ALA A 363 21.02 39.70 -12.24
N GLU A 364 20.29 38.65 -12.64
CA GLU A 364 20.52 37.27 -12.20
C GLU A 364 21.81 36.67 -12.83
N PRO A 365 22.64 35.94 -12.06
CA PRO A 365 23.74 35.15 -12.61
C PRO A 365 23.40 33.66 -12.77
N VAL A 366 23.54 33.19 -14.03
CA VAL A 366 23.46 31.81 -14.48
C VAL A 366 24.38 30.85 -13.71
N LEU A 367 23.84 29.72 -13.21
CA LEU A 367 24.63 28.59 -12.72
C LEU A 367 25.13 27.70 -13.88
N LYS A 368 26.45 27.51 -13.95
CA LYS A 368 27.13 26.66 -14.97
C LYS A 368 27.42 25.26 -14.46
N LYS A 369 27.35 24.28 -15.38
CA LYS A 369 27.91 22.93 -15.25
C LYS A 369 29.45 22.94 -15.14
N PRO A 370 30.05 21.92 -14.51
CA PRO A 370 31.38 21.41 -14.88
C PRO A 370 31.29 20.17 -15.80
N LYS A 371 32.31 19.99 -16.65
CA LYS A 371 32.59 18.78 -17.46
C LYS A 371 33.80 18.02 -16.84
N PRO A 372 34.09 16.76 -17.22
CA PRO A 372 35.14 15.93 -16.62
C PRO A 372 36.46 15.92 -17.43
N GLU A 373 37.44 15.11 -16.94
CA GLU A 373 38.68 14.56 -17.56
C GLU A 373 39.98 14.94 -16.80
N PRO A 374 41.12 14.22 -16.98
CA PRO A 374 41.37 12.90 -17.60
C PRO A 374 42.07 11.89 -16.64
N GLY A 375 42.34 10.65 -17.10
CA GLY A 375 42.92 9.57 -16.28
C GLY A 375 44.40 9.22 -16.56
N VAL A 376 44.93 8.21 -15.85
CA VAL A 376 46.25 7.57 -16.09
C VAL A 376 46.17 6.06 -15.80
N ILE A 377 46.84 5.25 -16.64
CA ILE A 377 47.08 3.81 -16.48
C ILE A 377 48.56 3.60 -16.14
N PRO A 378 48.93 2.63 -15.27
CA PRO A 378 49.89 1.63 -15.73
C PRO A 378 49.59 0.18 -15.26
N ALA A 379 49.95 -0.77 -16.11
CA ALA A 379 50.29 -2.17 -15.79
C ALA A 379 51.78 -2.38 -16.16
N PRO A 380 52.41 -3.58 -16.21
CA PRO A 380 51.99 -4.93 -15.75
C PRO A 380 53.09 -5.73 -14.99
N ALA A 381 52.78 -6.96 -14.52
CA ALA A 381 53.68 -8.15 -14.44
C ALA A 381 52.87 -9.37 -13.90
N GLN A 382 52.74 -10.48 -14.62
CA GLN A 382 53.55 -11.72 -14.51
C GLN A 382 53.71 -12.28 -13.07
N GLY A 383 53.35 -13.54 -12.74
CA GLY A 383 52.74 -14.61 -13.54
C GLY A 383 52.67 -15.98 -12.82
N VAL A 384 52.37 -17.02 -13.60
CA VAL A 384 52.90 -18.41 -13.51
C VAL A 384 52.24 -19.44 -12.54
N GLN A 385 52.14 -20.69 -13.06
CA GLN A 385 51.90 -22.00 -12.41
C GLN A 385 50.48 -22.42 -11.94
N SER A 386 49.89 -23.34 -12.71
CA SER A 386 49.21 -24.54 -12.17
C SER A 386 50.26 -25.60 -11.79
N PRO A 387 49.98 -26.63 -10.95
CA PRO A 387 49.33 -27.85 -11.48
C PRO A 387 48.52 -28.77 -10.51
N ARG A 388 47.59 -29.53 -11.13
CA ARG A 388 47.24 -30.96 -10.88
C ARG A 388 46.76 -31.48 -9.51
N GLY A 389 45.60 -32.15 -9.59
CA GLY A 389 45.29 -33.40 -8.85
C GLY A 389 44.54 -33.23 -7.53
N ARG A 390 43.82 -34.23 -7.01
CA ARG A 390 43.51 -35.58 -7.52
C ARG A 390 42.21 -36.07 -6.86
N ALA A 391 41.41 -36.88 -7.56
CA ALA A 391 40.15 -37.38 -7.01
C ALA A 391 40.33 -38.41 -5.87
N ARG A 392 39.45 -38.37 -4.86
CA ARG A 392 39.00 -39.55 -4.09
C ARG A 392 37.68 -39.27 -3.33
N LYS A 393 36.63 -40.02 -3.69
CA LYS A 393 35.48 -40.38 -2.83
C LYS A 393 35.78 -41.79 -2.23
N PRO A 394 34.86 -42.40 -1.45
CA PRO A 394 34.32 -41.94 -0.16
C PRO A 394 34.47 -43.04 0.92
N ALA A 395 34.20 -42.72 2.19
CA ALA A 395 33.99 -43.75 3.23
C ALA A 395 33.06 -43.27 4.36
N THR A 396 31.79 -43.64 4.25
CA THR A 396 30.91 -43.99 5.38
C THR A 396 30.70 -45.52 5.32
N PRO A 397 30.09 -46.22 6.30
CA PRO A 397 29.39 -45.75 7.50
C PRO A 397 29.76 -46.49 8.82
N LYS A 398 29.09 -46.15 9.92
CA LYS A 398 28.40 -47.12 10.80
C LYS A 398 27.48 -46.41 11.82
N ALA A 399 26.49 -47.13 12.32
CA ALA A 399 25.44 -46.63 13.21
C ALA A 399 25.21 -47.58 14.40
N SER A 400 24.77 -47.01 15.52
CA SER A 400 24.19 -47.65 16.72
C SER A 400 23.55 -46.50 17.52
N ILE A 401 22.24 -46.39 17.74
CA ILE A 401 21.30 -47.28 18.45
C ILE A 401 21.72 -47.53 19.90
N TYR A 402 20.96 -46.95 20.84
CA TYR A 402 20.37 -47.52 22.09
C TYR A 402 19.83 -46.32 22.92
N THR A 403 18.51 -46.05 22.89
CA THR A 403 17.48 -46.31 23.93
C THR A 403 17.50 -45.42 25.18
N ASP A 404 16.37 -44.77 25.46
CA ASP A 404 16.02 -44.17 26.76
C ASP A 404 15.84 -45.24 27.87
N PRO A 405 15.77 -44.84 29.16
CA PRO A 405 14.43 -44.60 29.74
C PRO A 405 14.28 -43.37 30.68
N ILE A 406 13.00 -43.06 30.93
CA ILE A 406 12.36 -41.93 31.66
C ILE A 406 11.87 -42.44 33.06
N PRO A 407 11.22 -41.72 34.02
CA PRO A 407 11.16 -40.29 34.48
C PRO A 407 11.66 -40.13 35.96
N SER A 408 11.72 -38.96 36.63
CA SER A 408 10.60 -38.20 37.25
C SER A 408 11.16 -37.03 38.14
N PRO A 409 10.38 -36.29 38.98
CA PRO A 409 10.20 -34.86 38.78
C PRO A 409 10.82 -33.95 39.87
N VAL A 410 10.96 -32.66 39.58
CA VAL A 410 11.11 -31.63 40.62
C VAL A 410 10.07 -30.53 40.39
N VAL A 411 9.26 -30.31 41.43
CA VAL A 411 8.34 -29.19 41.57
C VAL A 411 9.11 -28.04 42.21
N GLU A 412 9.06 -26.85 41.64
CA GLU A 412 9.27 -25.64 42.45
C GLU A 412 8.43 -24.47 41.93
N ASN A 413 7.60 -23.94 42.82
CA ASN A 413 6.81 -22.73 42.59
C ASN A 413 7.72 -21.51 42.70
N ASN A 414 7.54 -20.53 41.82
CA ASN A 414 7.80 -19.14 42.23
C ASN A 414 6.83 -18.15 41.57
N ASN A 415 5.99 -17.56 42.41
CA ASN A 415 5.20 -16.39 42.06
C ASN A 415 6.11 -15.17 41.91
N THR A 416 5.86 -14.30 40.91
CA THR A 416 5.61 -12.85 41.08
C THR A 416 5.40 -12.20 39.70
N PRO A 417 4.28 -11.48 39.45
CA PRO A 417 4.05 -10.77 38.19
C PRO A 417 4.61 -9.33 38.20
N PRO A 418 5.16 -8.80 37.09
CA PRO A 418 5.58 -7.41 37.00
C PRO A 418 4.39 -6.47 36.78
N ARG A 419 4.41 -5.38 37.55
CA ARG A 419 3.37 -4.34 37.66
C ARG A 419 3.64 -3.18 36.69
N SER A 420 2.75 -2.91 35.72
CA SER A 420 2.77 -1.59 35.04
C SER A 420 1.41 -1.10 34.50
N SER A 421 1.16 0.19 34.77
CA SER A 421 0.31 1.15 34.05
C SER A 421 -1.15 0.80 33.66
N ARG A 422 -2.10 1.26 34.48
CA ARG A 422 -3.49 1.52 34.05
C ARG A 422 -3.53 2.74 33.13
N ARG A 423 -4.02 2.61 31.89
CA ARG A 423 -4.46 3.76 31.08
C ARG A 423 -5.95 4.04 31.25
N ILE A 424 -6.20 5.32 31.48
CA ILE A 424 -7.44 6.09 31.55
C ILE A 424 -8.61 5.48 30.73
N ALA A 425 -9.78 5.32 31.39
CA ALA A 425 -11.03 5.00 30.71
C ALA A 425 -11.62 6.24 30.04
N SER A 426 -12.07 6.09 28.79
CA SER A 426 -12.79 7.11 28.03
C SER A 426 -14.18 7.37 28.62
N MET A 427 -14.54 8.63 28.87
CA MET A 427 -15.90 9.02 29.26
C MET A 427 -16.61 9.70 28.09
N THR A 428 -17.73 9.13 27.64
CA THR A 428 -18.66 9.77 26.70
C THR A 428 -19.82 10.43 27.47
N PRO A 429 -20.25 11.65 27.09
CA PRO A 429 -21.40 12.31 27.71
C PRO A 429 -22.71 11.67 27.22
N VAL A 430 -23.62 11.39 28.14
CA VAL A 430 -25.00 10.99 27.84
C VAL A 430 -25.94 12.05 28.41
N ILE A 431 -26.96 12.42 27.63
CA ILE A 431 -28.01 13.36 28.04
C ILE A 431 -29.15 12.51 28.63
N SER A 432 -29.54 12.79 29.89
CA SER A 432 -30.76 12.22 30.47
C SER A 432 -32.00 12.93 29.94
N GLU A 433 -33.18 12.31 29.99
CA GLU A 433 -34.43 12.87 29.47
C GLU A 433 -34.78 14.26 30.06
N ASP A 434 -34.36 14.56 31.30
CA ASP A 434 -34.48 15.89 31.93
C ASP A 434 -33.46 16.95 31.42
N GLY A 435 -32.79 16.71 30.29
CA GLY A 435 -31.88 17.65 29.61
C GLY A 435 -30.54 17.96 30.30
N ARG A 436 -30.26 17.41 31.49
CA ARG A 436 -29.03 17.69 32.26
C ARG A 436 -27.90 16.70 31.92
N LYS A 437 -26.74 17.22 31.49
CA LYS A 437 -25.54 16.41 31.21
C LYS A 437 -24.98 15.80 32.50
N ARG A 438 -24.81 14.47 32.54
CA ARG A 438 -24.14 13.75 33.64
C ARG A 438 -23.13 12.75 33.09
N LEU A 439 -22.00 12.60 33.78
CA LEU A 439 -20.93 11.66 33.45
C LEU A 439 -21.22 10.29 34.09
N LYS A 440 -21.46 9.26 33.27
CA LYS A 440 -21.63 7.88 33.74
C LYS A 440 -20.36 7.08 33.46
N LYS A 441 -19.89 6.32 34.46
CA LYS A 441 -18.73 5.43 34.32
C LYS A 441 -19.21 4.07 33.78
N SER A 442 -18.67 3.62 32.65
CA SER A 442 -18.87 2.26 32.17
C SER A 442 -18.11 1.28 33.07
N THR A 443 -18.81 0.25 33.55
CA THR A 443 -18.24 -0.96 34.15
C THR A 443 -17.86 -1.95 33.07
#